data_AF-A0A2R7KP39-F1
#
_entry.id   AF-A0A2R7KP39-F1
#
_cell.length_a   1.000
_cell.length_b   1.000
_cell.length_c   1.000
_cell.angle_alpha   90.00
_cell.angle_beta   90.00
_cell.angle_gamma   90.00
#
_symmetry.space_group_name_H-M   'P 1'
#
loop_
_entity.id
_entity.type
_entity.pdbx_description
1 polymer ?
#
loop_
_entity_poly.entity_id
_entity_poly.type
_entity_poly.pdbx_seq_one_letter_code
_entity_poly.pdbx_strand_id
1 'polypeptide(L)'
;MTKKSIIIDEKAHTELGKLSESLRMNLGALIQEMIYYFKKTGIDPKDAVNKDPSLMVAALDKRIVSFLKVQERDILKPLRQDVFNYQNTQKEEISKLIISINKLLNQRSERITEIKKAHFENLNKINSNDEERTKMVISELQKNRQAICLFVNY
;
A
#
# COMPACT_ATOMS: atom_id res chain seq x y z
N MET A 1 24.38 67.33 -2.42
CA MET A 1 25.35 66.28 -2.76
C MET A 1 26.69 66.93 -3.04
N THR A 2 27.79 66.39 -2.50
CA THR A 2 29.15 66.81 -2.88
C THR A 2 29.50 66.18 -4.23
N LYS A 3 29.95 67.00 -5.19
CA LYS A 3 30.42 66.48 -6.48
C LYS A 3 31.70 65.67 -6.27
N LYS A 4 31.77 64.49 -6.89
CA LYS A 4 32.94 63.61 -6.91
C LYS A 4 33.23 63.26 -8.37
N SER A 5 34.50 63.22 -8.75
CA SER A 5 34.95 62.87 -10.10
C SER A 5 35.70 61.54 -10.08
N ILE A 6 35.56 60.79 -11.16
CA ILE A 6 36.31 59.55 -11.43
C ILE A 6 37.08 59.74 -12.74
N ILE A 7 38.27 59.16 -12.83
CA ILE A 7 39.09 59.17 -14.04
C ILE A 7 38.89 57.83 -14.72
N ILE A 8 38.47 57.87 -15.99
CA ILE A 8 38.30 56.71 -16.86
C ILE A 8 38.86 57.04 -18.24
N ASP A 9 39.19 56.02 -19.03
CA ASP A 9 39.64 56.19 -20.41
C ASP A 9 38.49 56.61 -21.34
N GLU A 10 38.86 57.24 -22.45
CA GLU A 10 37.91 57.78 -23.42
C GLU A 10 37.01 56.70 -24.04
N LYS A 11 37.56 55.49 -24.27
CA LYS A 11 36.80 54.36 -24.80
C LYS A 11 35.75 53.90 -23.80
N ALA A 12 36.13 53.68 -22.54
CA ALA A 12 35.17 53.33 -21.49
C ALA A 12 34.12 54.42 -21.27
N HIS A 13 34.48 55.71 -21.35
CA HIS A 13 33.50 56.80 -21.24
C HIS A 13 32.47 56.76 -22.38
N THR A 14 32.91 56.47 -23.60
CA THR A 14 32.04 56.37 -24.77
C THR A 14 31.09 55.18 -24.66
N GLU A 15 31.60 54.01 -24.25
CA GLU A 15 30.79 52.82 -24.03
C GLU A 15 29.81 52.99 -22.86
N LEU A 16 30.23 53.67 -21.78
CA LEU A 16 29.36 54.02 -20.67
C LEU A 16 28.22 54.93 -21.13
N GLY A 17 28.49 55.88 -22.05
CA GLY A 17 27.48 56.71 -22.71
C GLY A 17 26.42 55.89 -23.44
N LYS A 18 26.85 54.99 -24.32
CA LYS A 18 25.95 54.07 -25.07
C LYS A 18 25.12 53.19 -24.13
N LEU A 19 25.75 52.67 -23.07
CA LEU A 19 25.07 51.83 -22.08
C LEU A 19 24.02 52.64 -21.29
N SER A 20 24.35 53.88 -20.94
CA SER A 20 23.43 54.82 -20.28
C SER A 20 22.21 55.11 -21.14
N GLU A 21 22.39 55.32 -22.45
CA GLU A 21 21.31 55.53 -23.40
C GLU A 21 20.44 54.27 -23.57
N SER A 22 21.06 53.10 -23.72
CA SER A 22 20.37 51.81 -23.84
C SER A 22 19.46 51.52 -22.64
N LEU A 23 19.96 51.79 -21.43
CA LEU A 23 19.24 51.57 -20.18
C LEU A 23 18.34 52.76 -19.78
N ARG A 24 18.35 53.85 -20.56
CA ARG A 24 17.62 55.10 -20.28
C ARG A 24 17.91 55.67 -18.90
N MET A 25 19.18 55.65 -18.52
CA MET A 25 19.67 56.14 -17.23
C MET A 25 20.61 57.32 -17.41
N ASN A 26 20.81 58.11 -16.36
CA ASN A 26 21.89 59.10 -16.30
C ASN A 26 23.20 58.39 -15.92
N LEU A 27 24.33 58.78 -16.50
CA LEU A 27 25.67 58.22 -16.26
C LEU A 27 25.98 58.07 -14.77
N GLY A 28 25.73 59.12 -13.97
CA GLY A 28 25.97 59.07 -12.53
C GLY A 28 25.09 58.05 -11.80
N ALA A 29 23.83 57.90 -12.23
CA ALA A 29 22.90 56.91 -11.68
C ALA A 29 23.27 55.50 -12.10
N LEU A 30 23.70 55.31 -13.35
CA LEU A 30 24.18 54.02 -13.86
C LEU A 30 25.39 53.54 -13.07
N ILE A 31 26.39 54.39 -12.82
CA ILE A 31 27.57 54.04 -12.02
C ILE A 31 27.18 53.64 -10.59
N GLN A 32 26.24 54.37 -9.97
CA GLN A 32 25.75 54.04 -8.63
C GLN A 32 25.07 52.66 -8.61
N GLU A 33 24.19 52.39 -9.57
CA GLU A 33 23.52 51.10 -9.68
C GLU A 33 24.51 49.97 -9.98
N MET A 34 25.53 50.19 -10.81
CA MET A 34 26.60 49.22 -11.04
C MET A 34 27.35 48.90 -9.74
N ILE A 35 27.70 49.90 -8.93
CA ILE A 35 28.35 49.71 -7.63
C ILE A 35 27.46 48.86 -6.71
N TYR A 36 26.17 49.19 -6.61
CA TYR A 36 25.23 48.41 -5.78
C TYR A 36 25.01 47.00 -6.32
N TYR A 37 24.94 46.84 -7.63
CA TYR A 37 24.81 45.55 -8.28
C TYR A 37 25.99 44.64 -7.96
N PHE A 38 27.23 45.09 -8.19
CA PHE A 38 28.42 44.29 -7.89
C PHE A 38 28.55 44.01 -6.39
N LYS A 39 28.23 44.98 -5.52
CA LYS A 39 28.23 44.77 -4.07
C LYS A 39 27.19 43.72 -3.63
N LYS A 40 25.98 43.77 -4.19
CA LYS A 40 24.88 42.87 -3.82
C LYS A 40 25.06 41.46 -4.39
N THR A 41 25.57 41.36 -5.61
CA THR A 41 25.70 40.08 -6.33
C THR A 41 27.04 39.38 -6.08
N GLY A 42 28.05 40.11 -5.58
CA GLY A 42 29.40 39.59 -5.37
C GLY A 42 30.06 39.10 -6.66
N ILE A 43 29.64 39.64 -7.81
CA ILE A 43 30.22 39.33 -9.12
C ILE A 43 31.47 40.18 -9.29
N ASP A 44 32.60 39.55 -9.59
CA ASP A 44 33.82 40.27 -9.96
C ASP A 44 33.65 40.79 -11.41
N PRO A 45 33.63 42.11 -11.64
CA PRO A 45 33.49 42.68 -12.99
C PRO A 45 34.66 42.33 -13.92
N LYS A 46 35.77 41.79 -13.40
CA LYS A 46 36.91 41.31 -14.18
C LYS A 46 36.74 39.89 -14.68
N ASP A 47 35.84 39.11 -14.09
CA ASP A 47 35.59 37.72 -14.42
C ASP A 47 34.22 37.55 -15.09
N ALA A 48 34.11 38.10 -16.30
CA ALA A 48 32.89 38.07 -17.11
C ALA A 48 32.53 36.66 -17.61
N VAL A 49 33.39 35.66 -17.41
CA VAL A 49 33.21 34.29 -17.91
C VAL A 49 32.37 33.44 -16.96
N ASN A 50 32.32 33.77 -15.66
CA ASN A 50 31.92 32.79 -14.65
C ASN A 50 30.43 32.75 -14.25
N LYS A 51 29.53 33.55 -14.83
CA LYS A 51 28.11 33.55 -14.40
C LYS A 51 27.13 33.87 -15.53
N ASP A 52 27.17 33.13 -16.63
CA ASP A 52 25.99 33.07 -17.51
C ASP A 52 24.84 32.42 -16.72
N PRO A 53 23.71 33.11 -16.48
CA PRO A 53 22.54 32.54 -15.81
C PRO A 53 22.09 31.20 -16.40
N SER A 54 22.34 30.98 -17.69
CA SER A 54 22.03 29.73 -18.40
C SER A 54 22.79 28.52 -17.82
N LEU A 55 24.06 28.70 -17.41
CA LEU A 55 24.86 27.65 -16.80
C LEU A 55 24.37 27.29 -15.39
N MET A 56 23.89 28.29 -14.63
CA MET A 56 23.28 28.04 -13.31
C MET A 56 21.98 27.25 -13.45
N VAL A 57 21.14 27.55 -14.44
CA VAL A 57 19.91 26.80 -14.73
C VAL A 57 20.23 25.35 -15.12
N ALA A 58 21.23 25.14 -15.99
CA ALA A 58 21.66 23.79 -16.38
C ALA A 58 22.19 22.96 -15.19
N ALA A 59 22.90 23.58 -14.26
CA ALA A 59 23.38 22.92 -13.04
C ALA A 59 22.23 22.52 -12.10
N LEU A 60 21.19 23.36 -12.00
CA LEU A 60 19.97 23.04 -11.25
C LEU A 60 19.23 21.86 -11.89
N ASP A 61 19.06 21.85 -13.20
CA ASP A 61 18.41 20.75 -13.92
C ASP A 61 19.14 19.42 -13.70
N LYS A 62 20.48 19.41 -13.84
CA LYS A 62 21.29 18.23 -13.54
C LYS A 62 21.12 17.72 -12.10
N ARG A 63 21.00 18.63 -11.13
CA ARG A 63 20.76 18.28 -9.73
C ARG A 63 19.38 17.64 -9.54
N ILE A 64 18.34 18.18 -10.17
CA ILE A 64 16.98 17.64 -10.12
C ILE A 64 16.94 16.24 -10.74
N VAL A 65 17.51 16.07 -11.94
CA VAL A 65 17.59 14.77 -12.60
C VAL A 65 18.36 13.76 -11.76
N SER A 66 19.46 14.16 -11.14
CA SER A 66 20.22 13.30 -10.23
C SER A 66 19.40 12.89 -9.01
N PHE A 67 18.65 13.83 -8.41
CA PHE A 67 17.78 13.54 -7.28
C PHE A 67 16.68 12.53 -7.66
N LEU A 68 16.01 12.73 -8.79
CA LEU A 68 14.98 11.80 -9.28
C LEU A 68 15.54 10.40 -9.51
N LYS A 69 16.75 10.29 -10.10
CA LYS A 69 17.41 8.98 -10.29
C LYS A 69 17.70 8.27 -8.96
N VAL A 70 18.12 9.01 -7.95
CA VAL A 70 18.37 8.48 -6.60
C VAL A 70 17.06 8.02 -5.96
N GLN A 71 16.00 8.84 -6.02
CA GLN A 71 14.67 8.48 -5.52
C GLN A 71 14.12 7.22 -6.21
N GLU A 72 14.27 7.13 -7.53
CA GLU A 72 13.82 5.96 -8.28
C GLU A 72 14.57 4.70 -7.86
N ARG A 73 15.90 4.78 -7.78
CA ARG A 73 16.76 3.63 -7.48
C ARG A 73 16.64 3.17 -6.04
N ASP A 74 16.67 4.10 -5.10
CA ASP A 74 16.85 3.79 -3.68
C ASP A 74 15.51 3.65 -2.94
N ILE A 75 14.42 4.18 -3.49
CA ILE A 75 13.10 4.14 -2.84
C ILE A 75 12.07 3.43 -3.72
N LEU A 76 11.82 3.93 -4.93
CA LEU A 76 10.68 3.45 -5.72
C LEU A 76 10.87 2.02 -6.24
N LYS A 77 12.08 1.66 -6.67
CA LYS A 77 12.38 0.29 -7.13
C LYS A 77 12.25 -0.75 -6.00
N PRO A 78 12.86 -0.55 -4.82
CA PRO A 78 12.64 -1.43 -3.67
C PRO A 78 11.17 -1.53 -3.27
N LEU A 79 10.46 -0.40 -3.17
CA LEU A 79 9.05 -0.39 -2.81
C LEU A 79 8.19 -1.21 -3.77
N ARG A 80 8.45 -1.10 -5.08
CA ARG A 80 7.76 -1.91 -6.09
C ARG A 80 8.04 -3.40 -5.89
N GLN A 81 9.27 -3.78 -5.57
CA GLN A 81 9.64 -5.16 -5.31
C GLN A 81 8.97 -5.69 -4.04
N ASP A 82 8.92 -4.89 -2.98
CA ASP A 82 8.28 -5.26 -1.71
C ASP A 82 6.78 -5.47 -1.89
N VAL A 83 6.10 -4.59 -2.62
CA VAL A 83 4.67 -4.75 -2.96
C VAL A 83 4.44 -6.02 -3.77
N PHE A 84 5.29 -6.31 -4.75
CA PHE A 84 5.19 -7.54 -5.54
C PHE A 84 5.39 -8.79 -4.69
N ASN A 85 6.41 -8.80 -3.82
CA ASN A 85 6.69 -9.90 -2.90
C ASN A 85 5.51 -10.12 -1.96
N TYR A 86 4.99 -9.04 -1.36
CA TYR A 86 3.83 -9.09 -0.47
C TYR A 86 2.60 -9.67 -1.16
N GLN A 87 2.32 -9.27 -2.40
CA GLN A 87 1.22 -9.85 -3.17
C GLN A 87 1.38 -11.36 -3.41
N ASN A 88 2.60 -11.82 -3.68
CA ASN A 88 2.86 -13.24 -3.88
C ASN A 88 2.73 -14.04 -2.58
N THR A 89 3.29 -13.54 -1.48
CA THR A 89 3.12 -14.14 -0.15
C THR A 89 1.65 -14.24 0.23
N GLN A 90 0.87 -13.18 0.01
CA GLN A 90 -0.57 -13.19 0.27
C GLN A 90 -1.31 -14.24 -0.56
N LYS A 91 -0.99 -14.38 -1.86
CA LYS A 91 -1.58 -15.44 -2.69
C LYS A 91 -1.27 -16.83 -2.15
N GLU A 92 -0.04 -17.08 -1.71
CA GLU A 92 0.34 -18.36 -1.12
C GLU A 92 -0.38 -18.64 0.20
N GLU A 93 -0.46 -17.64 1.08
CA GLU A 93 -1.17 -17.76 2.36
C GLU A 93 -2.66 -18.03 2.17
N ILE A 94 -3.31 -17.31 1.24
CA ILE A 94 -4.71 -17.55 0.87
C ILE A 94 -4.88 -18.96 0.31
N SER A 95 -3.97 -19.43 -0.54
CA SER A 95 -4.02 -20.79 -1.08
C SER A 95 -3.92 -21.84 0.03
N LYS A 96 -2.98 -21.68 0.97
CA LYS A 96 -2.84 -22.56 2.15
C LYS A 96 -4.08 -22.54 3.03
N LEU A 97 -4.70 -21.36 3.21
CA LEU A 97 -5.94 -21.21 3.96
C LEU A 97 -7.08 -21.96 3.29
N ILE A 98 -7.25 -21.82 1.97
CA ILE A 98 -8.28 -22.54 1.19
C ILE A 98 -8.11 -24.06 1.35
N ILE A 99 -6.89 -24.57 1.22
CA ILE A 99 -6.60 -26.01 1.40
C ILE A 99 -6.99 -26.46 2.82
N SER A 100 -6.63 -25.67 3.83
CA SER A 100 -6.93 -25.98 5.24
C SER A 100 -8.43 -25.99 5.53
N ILE A 101 -9.17 -25.02 4.98
CA ILE A 101 -10.63 -24.95 5.09
C ILE A 101 -11.27 -26.16 4.42
N ASN A 102 -10.87 -26.49 3.19
CA ASN A 102 -11.42 -27.65 2.47
C ASN A 102 -11.17 -28.96 3.23
N LYS A 103 -9.97 -29.12 3.81
CA LYS A 103 -9.66 -30.27 4.66
C LYS A 103 -10.60 -30.35 5.88
N LEU A 104 -10.82 -29.22 6.56
CA LEU A 104 -11.71 -29.16 7.73
C LEU A 104 -13.16 -29.47 7.34
N LEU A 105 -13.63 -28.92 6.21
CA LEU A 105 -14.98 -29.19 5.71
C LEU A 105 -15.18 -30.68 5.38
N ASN A 106 -14.21 -31.31 4.73
CA ASN A 106 -14.27 -32.74 4.41
C ASN A 106 -14.30 -33.60 5.68
N GLN A 107 -13.41 -33.32 6.64
CA GLN A 107 -13.41 -34.01 7.94
C GLN A 107 -14.73 -33.84 8.68
N ARG A 108 -15.34 -32.64 8.61
CA ARG A 108 -16.63 -32.38 9.23
C ARG A 108 -17.75 -33.13 8.52
N SER A 109 -17.74 -33.21 7.18
CA SER A 109 -18.74 -33.98 6.44
C SER A 109 -18.68 -35.47 6.77
N GLU A 110 -17.47 -36.04 6.86
CA GLU A 110 -17.26 -37.44 7.23
C GLU A 110 -17.83 -37.72 8.63
N ARG A 111 -17.46 -36.90 9.63
CA ARG A 111 -18.02 -37.05 10.99
C ARG A 111 -19.54 -36.94 11.01
N ILE A 112 -20.13 -36.02 10.24
CA ILE A 112 -21.60 -35.90 10.15
C ILE A 112 -22.21 -37.18 9.59
N THR A 113 -21.60 -37.80 8.57
CA THR A 113 -22.10 -39.07 8.02
C THR A 113 -21.98 -40.21 9.01
N GLU A 114 -20.88 -40.30 9.74
CA GLU A 114 -20.68 -41.29 10.81
C GLU A 114 -21.71 -41.15 11.93
N ILE A 115 -21.94 -39.91 12.39
CA ILE A 115 -22.94 -39.61 13.43
C ILE A 115 -24.34 -40.01 12.95
N LYS A 116 -24.70 -39.66 11.71
CA LYS A 116 -26.01 -40.05 11.14
C LYS A 116 -26.18 -41.57 11.08
N LYS A 117 -25.15 -42.29 10.65
CA LYS A 117 -25.17 -43.76 10.59
C LYS A 117 -25.32 -44.38 11.98
N ALA A 118 -24.52 -43.95 12.94
CA ALA A 118 -24.60 -44.43 14.32
C ALA A 118 -25.97 -44.14 14.95
N HIS A 119 -26.54 -42.96 14.67
CA HIS A 119 -27.86 -42.60 15.17
C HIS A 119 -28.96 -43.48 14.56
N PHE A 120 -28.92 -43.74 13.25
CA PHE A 120 -29.85 -44.62 12.56
C PHE A 120 -29.79 -46.06 13.10
N GLU A 121 -28.57 -46.60 13.30
CA GLU A 121 -28.38 -47.93 13.89
C GLU A 121 -28.94 -48.02 15.31
N ASN A 122 -28.76 -46.99 16.13
CA ASN A 122 -29.32 -46.93 17.48
C ASN A 122 -30.86 -46.87 17.47
N LEU A 123 -31.46 -46.10 16.56
CA LEU A 123 -32.91 -46.05 16.41
C LEU A 123 -33.48 -47.42 16.01
N ASN A 124 -32.84 -48.13 15.08
CA ASN A 124 -33.27 -49.47 14.69
C ASN A 124 -33.19 -50.47 15.85
N LYS A 125 -32.13 -50.40 16.67
CA LYS A 125 -32.01 -51.24 17.88
C LYS A 125 -33.11 -50.96 18.89
N ILE A 126 -33.40 -49.68 19.15
CA ILE A 126 -34.49 -49.27 20.05
C ILE A 126 -35.83 -49.81 19.53
N ASN A 127 -36.11 -49.62 18.25
CA ASN A 127 -37.37 -50.06 17.64
C ASN A 127 -37.54 -51.59 17.69
N SER A 128 -36.46 -52.35 17.44
CA SER A 128 -36.45 -53.81 17.57
C SER A 128 -36.74 -54.25 19.01
N ASN A 129 -36.10 -53.61 19.99
CA ASN A 129 -36.33 -53.91 21.40
C ASN A 129 -37.78 -53.59 21.83
N ASP A 130 -38.33 -52.49 21.35
CA ASP A 130 -39.72 -52.10 21.67
C ASP A 130 -40.73 -53.04 21.00
N GLU A 131 -40.46 -53.53 19.80
CA GLU A 131 -41.28 -54.56 19.14
C GLU A 131 -41.27 -55.88 19.95
N GLU A 132 -40.09 -56.30 20.44
CA GLU A 132 -39.95 -57.49 21.27
C GLU A 132 -40.69 -57.35 22.62
N ARG A 133 -40.55 -56.19 23.28
CA ARG A 133 -41.31 -55.86 24.50
C ARG A 133 -42.81 -55.90 24.26
N THR A 134 -43.27 -55.34 23.14
CA THR A 134 -44.69 -55.32 22.79
C THR A 134 -45.22 -56.74 22.59
N LYS A 135 -44.48 -57.60 21.87
CA LYS A 135 -44.83 -59.02 21.71
C LYS A 135 -44.94 -59.74 23.05
N MET A 136 -43.99 -59.50 23.95
CA MET A 136 -43.99 -60.08 25.29
C MET A 136 -45.24 -59.66 26.09
N VAL A 137 -45.55 -58.37 26.13
CA VAL A 137 -46.74 -57.84 26.83
C VAL A 137 -48.03 -58.42 26.25
N ILE A 138 -48.16 -58.48 24.92
CA ILE A 138 -49.33 -59.08 24.26
C ILE A 138 -49.48 -60.54 24.66
N SER A 139 -48.39 -61.31 24.67
CA SER A 139 -48.42 -62.72 25.06
C SER A 139 -48.88 -62.91 26.51
N GLU A 140 -48.45 -62.04 27.42
CA GLU A 140 -48.83 -62.09 28.84
C GLU A 140 -50.31 -61.73 29.03
N LEU A 141 -50.80 -60.71 28.32
CA LEU A 141 -52.22 -60.34 28.31
C LEU A 141 -53.11 -61.48 27.77
N GLN A 142 -52.65 -62.20 26.75
CA GLN A 142 -53.37 -63.36 26.21
C GLN A 142 -53.45 -64.50 27.23
N LYS A 143 -52.34 -64.82 27.92
CA LYS A 143 -52.34 -65.81 29.02
C LYS A 143 -53.33 -65.41 30.12
N ASN A 144 -53.29 -64.16 30.55
CA ASN A 144 -54.20 -63.64 31.59
C ASN A 144 -55.66 -63.73 31.16
N ARG A 145 -55.97 -63.38 29.90
CA ARG A 145 -57.33 -63.52 29.35
C ARG A 145 -57.80 -64.97 29.36
N GLN A 146 -56.95 -65.92 28.95
CA GLN A 146 -57.28 -67.35 28.98
C GLN A 146 -57.53 -67.84 30.41
N ALA A 147 -56.70 -67.43 31.37
CA ALA A 147 -56.89 -67.77 32.78
C ALA A 147 -58.22 -67.24 33.33
N ILE A 148 -58.58 -65.99 33.04
CA ILE A 148 -59.87 -65.41 33.44
C ILE A 148 -61.05 -66.19 32.83
N CYS A 149 -60.98 -66.55 31.55
CA CYS A 149 -62.03 -67.35 30.91
C CYS A 149 -62.19 -68.74 31.55
N LEU A 150 -61.12 -69.34 32.08
CA LEU A 150 -61.19 -70.60 32.82
C LEU A 150 -61.87 -70.41 34.19
N PHE A 151 -61.67 -69.28 34.87
CA PHE A 151 -62.31 -68.97 36.15
C PHE A 151 -63.81 -68.62 36.05
N VAL A 152 -64.26 -68.07 34.92
CA VAL A 152 -65.68 -67.66 34.72
C VAL A 152 -66.58 -68.81 34.25
N ASN A 153 -66.01 -69.94 33.82
CA ASN A 153 -66.76 -71.12 33.34
C ASN A 153 -66.87 -72.27 34.37
N TYR A 154 -66.53 -72.03 35.64
CA TYR A 154 -66.84 -72.88 36.80
C TYR A 154 -67.90 -72.21 37.65
#